data_AF-A0A965WWA9-F1
#
_entry.id   AF-A0A965WWA9-F1
#
_cell.length_a   1.000
_cell.length_b   1.000
_cell.length_c   1.000
_cell.angle_alpha   90.00
_cell.angle_beta   90.00
_cell.angle_gamma   90.00
#
_symmetry.space_group_name_H-M   'P 1'
#
loop_
_entity.id
_entity.type
_entity.pdbx_description
1 polymer ?
#
loop_
_entity_poly.entity_id
_entity_poly.type
_entity_poly.pdbx_seq_one_letter_code
_entity_poly.pdbx_strand_id
1 'polypeptide(L)'
;MDRTSQEIELNLRMNGGGEVEPLPVCDVAHDPLVVAFRRYLEAERMASVHTVSGYLQDLGQFAAFAWPSRVCEHPCDWLCVSREKSRAFLVAVFKSGVSSATTRRKLASLRSFYRYLVRENHLKVNPFTGLRGPRLSKRLPAVLSQTEIDALLAAPLLALKMRRERHGGAISAQEE
;
A
#
# COMPACT_ATOMS: atom_id res chain seq x y z
N MET A 1 -24.67 -11.35 15.21
CA MET A 1 -24.12 -10.61 14.06
C MET A 1 -24.05 -9.15 14.48
N ASP A 2 -22.84 -8.63 14.61
CA ASP A 2 -22.58 -7.28 15.13
C ASP A 2 -22.97 -6.21 14.07
N ARG A 3 -23.53 -5.07 14.51
CA ARG A 3 -24.00 -3.98 13.63
C ARG A 3 -22.88 -3.47 12.72
N THR A 4 -21.66 -3.41 13.26
CA THR A 4 -20.45 -3.00 12.53
C THR A 4 -20.07 -3.97 11.41
N SER A 5 -20.32 -5.27 11.60
CA SER A 5 -20.09 -6.29 10.56
C SER A 5 -21.10 -6.18 9.42
N GLN A 6 -22.35 -5.83 9.73
CA GLN A 6 -23.36 -5.53 8.72
C GLN A 6 -23.06 -4.23 7.98
N GLU A 7 -22.56 -3.21 8.68
CA GLU A 7 -22.21 -1.91 8.09
C GLU A 7 -21.02 -2.02 7.12
N ILE A 8 -20.01 -2.83 7.47
CA ILE A 8 -18.90 -3.18 6.58
C ILE A 8 -19.38 -4.01 5.37
N GLU A 9 -20.30 -4.97 5.55
CA GLU A 9 -20.87 -5.74 4.43
C GLU A 9 -21.77 -4.88 3.52
N LEU A 10 -22.50 -3.92 4.08
CA LEU A 10 -23.44 -3.05 3.37
C LEU A 10 -22.70 -2.00 2.52
N ASN A 11 -21.62 -1.42 3.05
CA ASN A 11 -20.77 -0.48 2.33
C ASN A 11 -20.04 -1.13 1.14
N LEU A 12 -19.85 -2.45 1.17
CA LEU A 12 -19.15 -3.21 0.13
C LEU A 12 -20.02 -3.56 -1.08
N ARG A 13 -21.35 -3.34 -1.01
CA ARG A 13 -22.31 -3.78 -2.03
C ARG A 13 -22.71 -2.70 -3.05
N MET A 14 -22.45 -1.42 -2.80
CA MET A 14 -23.13 -0.35 -3.56
C MET A 14 -22.29 0.58 -4.44
N ASN A 15 -20.95 0.52 -4.45
CA ASN A 15 -20.17 1.48 -5.24
C ASN A 15 -19.43 0.84 -6.42
N GLY A 16 -20.16 0.69 -7.54
CA GLY A 16 -19.61 0.54 -8.89
C GLY A 16 -18.98 1.83 -9.46
N GLY A 17 -18.58 2.77 -8.59
CA GLY A 17 -18.02 4.07 -8.92
C GLY A 17 -17.01 4.54 -7.88
N GLY A 18 -15.74 4.25 -8.14
CA GLY A 18 -14.65 5.25 -8.11
C GLY A 18 -14.13 5.85 -6.81
N GLU A 19 -14.73 5.67 -5.63
CA GLU A 19 -14.10 6.13 -4.38
C GLU A 19 -13.50 4.95 -3.61
N VAL A 20 -12.21 4.73 -3.88
CA VAL A 20 -11.37 3.75 -3.19
C VAL A 20 -11.04 4.31 -1.81
N GLU A 21 -11.83 3.96 -0.80
CA GLU A 21 -11.48 4.29 0.58
C GLU A 21 -10.34 3.36 1.04
N PRO A 22 -9.16 3.89 1.35
CA PRO A 22 -8.05 3.07 1.82
C PRO A 22 -8.40 2.46 3.18
N LEU A 23 -8.12 1.17 3.35
CA LEU A 23 -8.30 0.51 4.65
C LEU A 23 -7.58 1.31 5.74
N PRO A 24 -8.21 1.46 6.93
CA PRO A 24 -7.62 2.17 8.04
C PRO A 24 -6.27 1.55 8.42
N VAL A 25 -5.36 2.40 8.92
CA VAL A 25 -4.04 1.98 9.41
C VAL A 25 -4.01 2.35 10.89
N CYS A 26 -3.71 1.39 11.76
CA CYS A 26 -3.33 1.70 13.13
C CYS A 26 -1.81 1.84 13.25
N ASP A 27 -1.36 2.73 14.13
CA ASP A 27 0.02 2.67 14.57
C ASP A 27 0.22 1.37 15.35
N VAL A 28 1.26 0.62 15.02
CA VAL A 28 1.65 -0.63 15.68
C VAL A 28 3.11 -0.57 16.13
N ALA A 29 3.75 0.60 16.02
CA ALA A 29 5.17 0.78 16.30
C ALA A 29 5.54 0.47 17.75
N HIS A 30 4.57 0.52 18.66
CA HIS A 30 4.74 0.27 20.09
C HIS A 30 4.30 -1.15 20.51
N ASP A 31 3.74 -1.95 19.61
CA ASP A 31 3.37 -3.34 19.91
C ASP A 31 4.65 -4.18 20.15
N PRO A 32 4.76 -4.92 21.27
CA PRO A 32 5.99 -5.63 21.61
C PRO A 32 6.50 -6.60 20.53
N LEU A 33 5.60 -7.32 19.87
CA LEU A 33 5.97 -8.29 18.83
C LEU A 33 6.38 -7.58 17.54
N VAL A 34 5.76 -6.43 17.25
CA VAL A 34 6.13 -5.60 16.11
C VAL A 34 7.45 -4.89 16.33
N VAL A 35 7.74 -4.41 17.54
CA VAL A 35 9.04 -3.85 17.94
C VAL A 35 10.14 -4.89 17.78
N ALA A 36 9.92 -6.12 18.26
CA ALA A 36 10.88 -7.21 18.12
C ALA A 36 11.14 -7.55 16.64
N PHE A 37 10.09 -7.60 15.82
CA PHE A 37 10.22 -7.82 14.38
C PHE A 37 10.93 -6.66 13.67
N ARG A 38 10.67 -5.41 14.05
CA ARG A 38 11.36 -4.23 13.52
C ARG A 38 12.87 -4.35 13.77
N ARG A 39 13.26 -4.67 15.01
CA ARG A 39 14.67 -4.89 15.37
C ARG A 39 15.30 -6.01 14.53
N TYR A 40 14.57 -7.10 14.31
CA TYR A 40 15.00 -8.18 13.41
C TYR A 40 15.24 -7.68 11.98
N LEU A 41 14.31 -6.87 11.43
CA LEU A 41 14.46 -6.30 10.08
C LEU A 41 15.68 -5.39 9.97
N GLU A 42 15.93 -4.55 10.97
CA GLU A 42 17.04 -3.59 10.98
C GLU A 42 18.38 -4.29 11.21
N ALA A 43 18.49 -5.15 12.23
CA ALA A 43 19.76 -5.73 12.66
C ALA A 43 20.17 -6.96 11.86
N GLU A 44 19.25 -7.89 11.60
CA GLU A 44 19.59 -9.16 10.93
C GLU A 44 19.38 -9.09 9.42
N ARG A 45 18.36 -8.35 8.96
CA ARG A 45 18.04 -8.25 7.54
C ARG A 45 18.60 -7.02 6.87
N MET A 46 19.22 -6.11 7.63
CA MET A 46 19.76 -4.83 7.16
C MET A 46 18.77 -4.10 6.25
N ALA A 47 17.47 -4.16 6.59
CA ALA A 47 16.42 -3.57 5.79
C ALA A 47 16.52 -2.04 5.85
N SER A 48 16.36 -1.38 4.70
CA SER A 48 16.32 0.08 4.66
C SER A 48 15.14 0.65 5.43
N VAL A 49 15.23 1.92 5.85
CA VAL A 49 14.14 2.62 6.57
C VAL A 49 12.82 2.56 5.80
N HIS A 50 12.84 2.72 4.47
CA HIS A 50 11.65 2.61 3.63
C HIS A 50 11.09 1.19 3.59
N THR A 51 11.96 0.18 3.61
CA THR A 51 11.53 -1.22 3.69
C THR A 51 10.84 -1.46 5.02
N VAL A 52 11.47 -1.11 6.15
CA VAL A 52 10.89 -1.24 7.50
C VAL A 52 9.53 -0.54 7.59
N SER A 53 9.45 0.72 7.13
CA SER A 53 8.21 1.49 7.11
C SER A 53 7.10 0.79 6.32
N GLY A 54 7.42 0.23 5.15
CA GLY A 54 6.46 -0.52 4.34
C GLY A 54 5.93 -1.79 5.02
N TYR A 55 6.77 -2.48 5.80
CA TYR A 55 6.34 -3.62 6.62
C TYR A 55 5.41 -3.16 7.76
N LEU A 56 5.80 -2.13 8.51
CA LEU A 56 5.01 -1.61 9.63
C LEU A 56 3.64 -1.09 9.17
N GLN A 57 3.59 -0.38 8.04
CA GLN A 57 2.34 0.09 7.46
C GLN A 57 1.40 -1.06 7.09
N ASP A 58 1.94 -2.15 6.53
CA ASP A 58 1.13 -3.32 6.19
C ASP A 58 0.61 -4.07 7.43
N LEU A 59 1.43 -4.14 8.48
CA LEU A 59 1.02 -4.71 9.77
C LEU A 59 -0.07 -3.85 10.42
N GLY A 60 0.08 -2.52 10.40
CA GLY A 60 -0.91 -1.58 10.91
C GLY A 60 -2.26 -1.68 10.18
N GLN A 61 -2.25 -1.84 8.85
CA GLN A 61 -3.50 -2.07 8.11
C GLN A 61 -4.15 -3.41 8.45
N PHE A 62 -3.34 -4.46 8.62
CA PHE A 62 -3.89 -5.76 9.02
C PHE A 62 -4.49 -5.70 10.42
N ALA A 63 -3.81 -5.05 11.37
CA ALA A 63 -4.29 -4.92 12.74
C ALA A 63 -5.60 -4.11 12.81
N ALA A 64 -5.69 -2.98 12.11
CA ALA A 64 -6.93 -2.20 12.02
C ALA A 64 -8.10 -3.02 11.43
N PHE A 65 -7.83 -3.88 10.44
CA PHE A 65 -8.83 -4.80 9.90
C PHE A 65 -9.18 -5.95 10.86
N ALA A 66 -8.19 -6.52 11.54
CA ALA A 66 -8.34 -7.71 12.36
C ALA A 66 -9.05 -7.44 13.68
N TRP A 67 -8.93 -6.22 14.21
CA TRP A 67 -9.44 -5.78 15.50
C TRP A 67 -10.06 -4.36 15.43
N PRO A 68 -11.15 -4.17 14.68
CA PRO A 68 -11.76 -2.85 14.46
C PRO A 68 -12.37 -2.22 15.71
N SER A 69 -12.65 -3.00 16.75
CA SER A 69 -13.14 -2.50 18.04
C SER A 69 -12.02 -2.11 19.02
N ARG A 70 -10.76 -2.36 18.67
CA ARG A 70 -9.55 -2.11 19.48
C ARG A 70 -8.47 -1.43 18.64
N VAL A 71 -8.88 -0.51 17.77
CA VAL A 71 -7.97 0.17 16.85
C VAL A 71 -6.92 0.92 17.66
N CYS A 72 -5.65 0.68 17.36
CA CYS A 72 -4.50 1.25 18.07
C CYS A 72 -4.37 0.85 19.56
N GLU A 73 -5.13 -0.12 20.05
CA GLU A 73 -4.87 -0.71 21.37
C GLU A 73 -3.78 -1.78 21.27
N HIS A 74 -2.87 -1.78 22.25
CA HIS A 74 -1.72 -2.69 22.29
C HIS A 74 -1.69 -3.45 23.62
N PRO A 75 -1.22 -4.71 23.62
CA PRO A 75 -0.79 -5.50 22.46
C PRO A 75 -1.97 -6.02 21.63
N CYS A 76 -1.77 -6.20 20.32
CA CYS A 76 -2.77 -6.87 19.49
C CYS A 76 -2.65 -8.40 19.60
N ASP A 77 -3.74 -9.13 19.34
CA ASP A 77 -3.80 -10.59 19.48
C ASP A 77 -3.15 -11.37 18.32
N TRP A 78 -1.93 -11.01 17.93
CA TRP A 78 -1.19 -11.61 16.80
C TRP A 78 -1.11 -13.14 16.86
N LEU A 79 -1.13 -13.72 18.06
CA LEU A 79 -0.99 -15.16 18.29
C LEU A 79 -2.30 -15.94 18.09
N CYS A 80 -3.44 -15.25 17.99
CA CYS A 80 -4.78 -15.85 17.89
C CYS A 80 -5.43 -15.64 16.51
N VAL A 81 -4.65 -15.26 15.49
CA VAL A 81 -5.16 -15.01 14.16
C VAL A 81 -5.46 -16.31 13.42
N SER A 82 -6.73 -16.49 13.03
CA SER A 82 -7.18 -17.64 12.26
C SER A 82 -6.91 -17.49 10.76
N ARG A 83 -6.87 -18.62 10.05
CA ARG A 83 -6.68 -18.66 8.60
C ARG A 83 -7.83 -17.97 7.85
N GLU A 84 -9.05 -18.06 8.39
CA GLU A 84 -10.25 -17.41 7.87
C GLU A 84 -10.08 -15.89 7.93
N LYS A 85 -9.59 -15.36 9.05
CA LYS A 85 -9.30 -13.92 9.22
C LYS A 85 -8.21 -13.46 8.25
N SER A 86 -7.13 -14.23 8.10
CA SER A 86 -6.08 -13.95 7.11
C SER A 86 -6.60 -13.91 5.68
N ARG A 87 -7.50 -14.83 5.31
CA ARG A 87 -8.14 -14.84 3.98
C ARG A 87 -9.09 -13.65 3.80
N ALA A 88 -9.89 -13.34 4.81
CA ALA A 88 -10.83 -12.21 4.79
C ALA A 88 -10.11 -10.89 4.55
N PHE A 89 -8.94 -10.68 5.19
CA PHE A 89 -8.12 -9.50 4.97
C PHE A 89 -7.69 -9.35 3.49
N LEU A 90 -7.19 -10.41 2.87
CA LEU A 90 -6.77 -10.35 1.46
C LEU A 90 -7.94 -10.04 0.52
N VAL A 91 -9.13 -10.54 0.84
CA VAL A 91 -10.36 -10.23 0.09
C VAL A 91 -10.74 -8.77 0.28
N ALA A 92 -10.67 -8.24 1.51
CA ALA A 92 -10.97 -6.84 1.81
C ALA A 92 -9.99 -5.90 1.07
N VAL A 93 -8.69 -6.18 1.12
CA VAL A 93 -7.67 -5.44 0.37
C VAL A 93 -7.96 -5.47 -1.13
N PHE A 94 -8.30 -6.63 -1.69
CA PHE A 94 -8.62 -6.72 -3.12
C PHE A 94 -9.88 -5.93 -3.49
N LYS A 95 -10.91 -5.98 -2.63
CA LYS A 95 -12.17 -5.26 -2.83
C LYS A 95 -12.05 -3.75 -2.64
N SER A 96 -11.06 -3.28 -1.88
CA SER A 96 -10.76 -1.86 -1.77
C SER A 96 -10.15 -1.26 -3.04
N GLY A 97 -10.06 -2.00 -4.16
CA GLY A 97 -9.60 -1.46 -5.44
C GLY A 97 -8.09 -1.22 -5.55
N VAL A 98 -7.27 -1.61 -4.56
CA VAL A 98 -5.81 -1.49 -4.69
C VAL A 98 -5.26 -2.48 -5.71
N SER A 99 -4.10 -2.15 -6.28
CA SER A 99 -3.48 -3.00 -7.30
C SER A 99 -3.19 -4.42 -6.80
N SER A 100 -3.14 -5.37 -7.73
CA SER A 100 -2.71 -6.75 -7.43
C SER A 100 -1.27 -6.80 -6.90
N ALA A 101 -0.41 -5.86 -7.31
CA ALA A 101 0.95 -5.71 -6.78
C ALA A 101 0.91 -5.32 -5.30
N THR A 102 0.08 -4.34 -4.93
CA THR A 102 -0.12 -3.90 -3.55
C THR A 102 -0.65 -5.03 -2.67
N THR A 103 -1.64 -5.77 -3.14
CA THR A 103 -2.19 -6.93 -2.40
C THR A 103 -1.13 -8.01 -2.15
N ARG A 104 -0.31 -8.30 -3.18
CA ARG A 104 0.80 -9.27 -3.05
C ARG A 104 1.90 -8.79 -2.12
N ARG A 105 2.24 -7.50 -2.15
CA ARG A 105 3.21 -6.87 -1.23
C ARG A 105 2.75 -7.03 0.22
N LYS A 106 1.49 -6.69 0.51
CA LYS A 106 0.88 -6.86 1.85
C LYS A 106 0.93 -8.30 2.35
N LEU A 107 0.57 -9.24 1.48
CA LEU A 107 0.68 -10.67 1.78
C LEU A 107 2.13 -11.10 2.09
N ALA A 108 3.11 -10.56 1.36
CA ALA A 108 4.52 -10.86 1.60
C ALA A 108 4.98 -10.32 2.97
N SER A 109 4.60 -9.08 3.32
CA SER A 109 4.90 -8.47 4.63
C SER A 109 4.35 -9.30 5.78
N LEU A 110 3.06 -9.67 5.71
CA LEU A 110 2.41 -10.52 6.73
C LEU A 110 3.05 -11.90 6.81
N ARG A 111 3.35 -12.53 5.67
CA ARG A 111 4.06 -13.82 5.66
C ARG A 111 5.40 -13.76 6.34
N SER A 112 6.17 -12.71 6.11
CA SER A 112 7.48 -12.53 6.71
C SER A 112 7.36 -12.31 8.22
N PHE A 113 6.43 -11.45 8.67
CA PHE A 113 6.18 -11.24 10.10
C PHE A 113 5.80 -12.53 10.82
N TYR A 114 4.81 -13.28 10.30
CA TYR A 114 4.41 -14.54 10.92
C TYR A 114 5.46 -15.65 10.80
N ARG A 115 6.36 -15.58 9.81
CA ARG A 115 7.52 -16.48 9.73
C ARG A 115 8.53 -16.16 10.83
N TYR A 116 8.75 -14.88 11.11
CA TYR A 116 9.56 -14.44 12.24
C TYR A 116 8.94 -14.94 13.56
N LEU A 117 7.64 -14.75 13.78
CA LEU A 117 6.98 -15.26 14.99
C LEU A 117 7.09 -16.78 15.16
N VAL A 118 7.05 -17.54 14.06
CA VAL A 118 7.28 -18.99 14.11
C VAL A 118 8.76 -19.31 14.43
N ARG A 119 9.71 -18.57 13.86
CA ARG A 119 11.16 -18.73 14.14
C ARG A 119 11.47 -18.51 15.61
N GLU A 120 10.86 -17.49 16.21
CA GLU A 120 11.02 -17.13 17.62
C GLU A 120 10.11 -17.96 18.57
N ASN A 121 9.49 -19.04 18.07
CA ASN A 121 8.62 -19.95 18.82
C ASN A 121 7.37 -19.31 19.47
N HIS A 122 6.96 -18.11 19.05
CA HIS A 122 5.69 -17.52 19.49
C HIS A 122 4.47 -18.22 18.87
N LEU A 123 4.62 -18.80 17.68
CA LEU A 123 3.59 -19.54 16.96
C LEU A 123 4.13 -20.85 16.39
N LYS A 124 3.28 -21.87 16.32
CA LYS A 124 3.64 -23.14 15.66
C LYS A 124 3.47 -23.09 14.15
N VAL A 125 2.47 -22.34 13.67
CA VAL A 125 2.07 -22.31 12.27
C VAL A 125 1.78 -20.88 11.84
N ASN A 126 2.26 -20.50 10.66
CA ASN A 126 1.98 -19.21 10.06
C ASN A 126 0.58 -19.23 9.37
N PRO A 127 -0.39 -18.38 9.79
CA PRO A 127 -1.75 -18.39 9.26
C PRO A 127 -1.85 -17.88 7.81
N PHE A 128 -0.81 -17.22 7.29
CA PHE A 128 -0.70 -16.79 5.90
C PHE A 128 -0.05 -17.85 4.98
N THR A 129 0.29 -19.02 5.50
CA THR A 129 0.84 -20.12 4.71
C THR A 129 -0.19 -20.62 3.68
N GLY A 130 0.25 -20.85 2.45
CA GLY A 130 -0.60 -21.36 1.37
C GLY A 130 -1.61 -20.37 0.76
N LEU A 131 -1.84 -19.19 1.36
CA LEU A 131 -2.69 -18.15 0.77
C LEU A 131 -2.12 -17.60 -0.55
N ARG A 132 -2.94 -17.46 -1.58
CA ARG A 132 -2.50 -16.90 -2.87
C ARG A 132 -3.11 -15.51 -3.06
N GLY A 133 -2.26 -14.53 -3.33
CA GLY A 133 -2.70 -13.22 -3.77
C GLY A 133 -3.26 -13.27 -5.21
N PRO A 134 -3.95 -12.21 -5.65
CA PRO A 134 -4.48 -12.12 -7.01
C PRO A 134 -3.36 -12.30 -8.06
N ARG A 135 -3.75 -12.82 -9.24
CA ARG A 135 -2.83 -12.96 -10.36
C ARG A 135 -2.35 -11.58 -10.78
N LEU A 136 -1.03 -11.40 -10.82
CA LEU A 136 -0.45 -10.14 -11.28
C LEU A 136 -0.62 -10.06 -12.80
N SER A 137 -1.36 -9.05 -13.29
CA SER A 137 -1.33 -8.74 -14.71
C SER A 137 0.08 -8.22 -15.04
N LYS A 138 0.77 -8.90 -15.95
CA LYS A 138 2.05 -8.42 -16.47
C LYS A 138 1.74 -7.26 -17.43
N ARG A 139 1.78 -6.03 -16.93
CA ARG A 139 1.86 -4.86 -17.81
C ARG A 139 3.32 -4.70 -18.22
N LEU A 140 3.57 -4.68 -19.52
CA LEU A 140 4.88 -4.27 -20.02
C LEU A 140 5.10 -2.80 -19.64
N PRO A 141 6.30 -2.40 -19.21
CA PRO A 141 6.64 -0.99 -19.09
C PRO A 141 6.32 -0.28 -20.40
N ALA A 142 5.55 0.80 -20.34
CA ALA A 142 5.35 1.65 -21.51
C ALA A 142 6.68 2.35 -21.80
N VAL A 143 7.22 2.11 -22.99
CA VAL A 143 8.36 2.85 -23.51
C VAL A 143 7.82 3.99 -24.36
N LEU A 144 8.49 5.15 -24.31
CA LEU A 144 8.14 6.26 -25.19
C LEU A 144 8.48 5.88 -26.63
N SER A 145 7.54 6.09 -27.54
CA SER A 145 7.80 6.06 -28.98
C SER A 145 8.73 7.21 -29.39
N GLN A 146 9.36 7.09 -30.56
CA GLN A 146 10.24 8.14 -31.08
C GLN A 146 9.52 9.49 -31.18
N THR A 147 8.26 9.48 -31.61
CA THR A 147 7.43 10.69 -31.70
C THR A 147 7.16 11.33 -30.32
N GLU A 148 6.94 10.51 -29.29
CA GLU A 148 6.76 11.03 -27.92
C GLU A 148 8.07 11.59 -27.35
N ILE A 149 9.22 11.01 -27.70
CA ILE A 149 10.54 11.54 -27.35
C ILE A 149 10.76 12.89 -28.02
N ASP A 150 10.49 12.99 -29.32
CA ASP A 150 10.64 14.23 -30.08
C ASP A 150 9.73 15.33 -29.51
N ALA A 151 8.47 14.98 -29.18
CA ALA A 151 7.54 15.90 -28.53
C ALA A 151 8.00 16.34 -27.14
N LEU A 152 8.54 15.41 -26.33
CA LEU A 152 9.09 15.70 -25.00
C LEU A 152 10.28 16.65 -25.08
N LEU A 153 11.19 16.43 -26.04
CA LEU A 153 12.36 17.28 -26.27
C LEU A 153 11.97 18.66 -26.84
N ALA A 154 10.90 18.75 -27.62
CA ALA A 154 10.39 20.01 -28.17
C ALA A 154 9.58 20.84 -27.16
N ALA A 155 8.99 20.21 -26.13
CA ALA A 155 8.11 20.86 -25.16
C ALA A 155 8.70 22.11 -24.47
N PRO A 156 9.99 22.13 -24.03
CA PRO A 156 10.59 23.32 -23.43
C PRO A 156 10.69 24.51 -24.42
N LEU A 157 11.03 24.25 -25.68
CA LEU A 157 11.14 25.28 -26.72
C LEU A 157 9.78 25.89 -27.05
N LEU A 158 8.75 25.04 -27.14
CA LEU A 158 7.36 25.47 -27.33
C LEU A 158 6.87 26.33 -26.16
N ALA A 159 7.14 25.92 -24.93
CA ALA A 159 6.80 26.68 -23.73
C ALA A 159 7.50 28.06 -23.68
N LEU A 160 8.76 28.14 -24.08
CA LEU A 160 9.51 29.39 -24.17
C LEU A 160 8.95 30.31 -25.28
N LYS A 161 8.61 29.75 -26.44
CA LYS A 161 8.01 30.50 -27.55
C LYS A 161 6.66 31.09 -27.13
N MET A 162 5.79 30.29 -26.50
CA MET A 162 4.52 30.75 -25.94
C MET A 162 4.69 31.78 -24.81
N ARG A 163 5.77 31.72 -24.02
CA ARG A 163 6.07 32.75 -23.00
C ARG A 163 6.54 34.05 -23.64
N ARG A 164 7.30 33.97 -24.73
CA ARG A 164 7.77 35.12 -25.50
C ARG A 164 6.63 35.79 -26.27
N GLU A 165 5.70 35.03 -26.82
CA GLU A 165 4.49 35.56 -27.48
C GLU A 165 3.56 36.24 -26.45
N ARG A 166 3.43 35.71 -25.24
CA ARG A 166 2.67 36.34 -24.14
C ARG A 166 3.30 37.63 -23.59
N HIS A 167 4.62 37.81 -23.73
CA HIS A 167 5.34 38.99 -23.25
C HIS A 167 5.88 39.90 -24.38
N GLY A 168 5.61 39.55 -25.65
CA GLY A 168 6.17 40.19 -26.85
C GLY A 168 5.27 41.22 -27.53
N GLY A 169 4.22 41.70 -26.85
CA GLY A 169 3.33 42.74 -27.36
C GLY A 169 3.73 44.19 -26.99
N ALA A 170 4.97 44.45 -26.54
CA ALA A 170 5.35 45.79 -26.09
C ALA A 170 6.83 46.13 -26.28
N ILE A 171 7.37 46.00 -27.50
CA ILE A 171 8.51 46.83 -27.94
C ILE A 171 8.31 47.14 -29.43
N SER A 172 7.35 48.01 -29.75
CA SER A 172 7.36 48.75 -31.01
C SER A 172 8.46 49.79 -30.92
N ALA A 173 9.55 49.56 -31.65
CA ALA A 173 10.58 50.55 -31.90
C ALA A 173 9.93 51.77 -32.59
N GLN A 174 9.93 52.92 -31.91
CA GLN A 174 9.88 54.21 -32.57
C GLN A 174 11.31 54.53 -33.01
N GLU A 175 11.58 54.36 -34.30
CA GLU A 175 12.64 55.07 -34.98
C GLU A 175 11.98 55.94 -36.07
N GLU A 176 12.44 57.19 -36.08
CA GLU A 176 12.10 58.35 -36.94
C GLU A 176 10.93 59.25 -36.50
#